data_AF-H8H0I0-F1
#
_entry.id   AF-H8H0I0-F1
#
_cell.length_a   1.000
_cell.length_b   1.000
_cell.length_c   1.000
_cell.angle_alpha   90.00
_cell.angle_beta   90.00
_cell.angle_gamma   90.00
#
_symmetry.space_group_name_H-M   'P 1'
#
loop_
_entity.id
_entity.type
_entity.pdbx_description
1 polymer ?
#
loop_
_entity_poly.entity_id
_entity_poly.type
_entity_poly.pdbx_seq_one_letter_code
_entity_poly.pdbx_strand_id
1 'polypeptide(L)'
;MFRNAFRLAGLALTALLGSCASTPTAQAPGLGLQSVGLVELSVSGLGGGQQGVSPVARLTALSGQGALGSLALADQADSLQFDPLSVSVFNTGTRGAGGTRYVTATFRVRNADQQNVPVARSRKNLTLLAVPVADSLGTTAFRAVTTFGGSAVASSVAKTMLPTHAMRYDPLGGRPVLSPGGEDLQVYTENDVLPANFSRNGAPTSYAALGVTTVLPYGFVVHTPGGSRTLPASPAAGVYSGRVTLSVKVPLQAAPSQDPWAFRMSFLVIEDSVTAVTQSLEEQPLDNAAVGTRAGAVGASILNVLPGSTLSAGPTGTSVRRVCQVRTAGAIGDAGATYLVNSCP
;
A
#
# COMPACT_ATOMS: atom_id res chain seq x y z
N MET A 1 -84.80 45.04 27.95
CA MET A 1 -84.03 46.27 27.70
C MET A 1 -82.54 45.92 27.82
N PHE A 2 -81.74 46.26 26.80
CA PHE A 2 -80.27 46.13 26.63
C PHE A 2 -79.67 44.70 26.65
N ARG A 3 -79.22 44.08 25.54
CA ARG A 3 -78.07 44.27 24.61
C ARG A 3 -76.67 43.87 25.16
N ASN A 4 -75.99 43.04 24.34
CA ASN A 4 -74.52 42.83 24.17
C ASN A 4 -73.82 41.83 25.11
N ALA A 5 -72.74 41.11 24.77
CA ALA A 5 -72.06 40.65 23.54
C ALA A 5 -70.73 39.94 23.96
N PHE A 6 -70.06 39.23 23.03
CA PHE A 6 -68.68 38.67 23.05
C PHE A 6 -68.44 37.35 23.83
N ARG A 7 -68.12 36.19 23.22
CA ARG A 7 -66.99 35.71 22.36
C ARG A 7 -65.61 35.61 23.07
N LEU A 8 -65.07 34.39 23.18
CA LEU A 8 -63.79 33.88 22.60
C LEU A 8 -63.49 32.47 23.20
N ALA A 9 -63.52 31.38 22.42
CA ALA A 9 -62.43 30.81 21.63
C ALA A 9 -61.40 30.00 22.47
N GLY A 10 -61.66 28.69 22.62
CA GLY A 10 -60.72 27.72 23.19
C GLY A 10 -59.78 27.16 22.11
N LEU A 11 -58.47 27.25 22.37
CA LEU A 11 -57.39 26.76 21.53
C LEU A 11 -57.35 25.23 21.48
N ALA A 12 -57.26 24.70 20.26
CA ALA A 12 -57.03 23.30 19.95
C ALA A 12 -55.53 22.95 20.10
N LEU A 13 -55.25 21.93 20.91
CA LEU A 13 -53.93 21.36 21.15
C LEU A 13 -53.53 20.48 19.96
N THR A 14 -52.56 20.91 19.17
CA THR A 14 -52.05 20.17 18.01
C THR A 14 -50.95 19.21 18.47
N ALA A 15 -51.18 17.90 18.29
CA ALA A 15 -50.22 16.85 18.60
C ALA A 15 -49.08 16.81 17.56
N LEU A 16 -47.84 16.98 18.03
CA LEU A 16 -46.61 16.79 17.25
C LEU A 16 -46.34 15.28 17.12
N LEU A 17 -46.55 14.73 15.92
CA LEU A 17 -46.05 13.41 15.53
C LEU A 17 -44.54 13.49 15.32
N GLY A 18 -43.77 13.00 16.29
CA GLY A 18 -42.33 12.83 16.17
C GLY A 18 -41.99 11.67 15.23
N SER A 19 -41.47 11.99 14.03
CA SER A 19 -40.86 10.99 13.16
C SER A 19 -39.52 10.56 13.75
N CYS A 20 -39.45 9.32 14.24
CA CYS A 20 -38.16 8.66 14.48
C CYS A 20 -37.52 8.40 13.12
N ALA A 21 -36.64 9.30 12.69
CA ALA A 21 -35.66 8.98 11.66
C ALA A 21 -34.74 7.90 12.24
N SER A 22 -34.91 6.67 11.77
CA SER A 22 -33.93 5.61 11.93
C SER A 22 -32.62 6.11 11.33
N THR A 23 -31.70 6.52 12.19
CA THR A 23 -30.30 6.72 11.83
C THR A 23 -29.82 5.41 11.22
N PRO A 24 -29.24 5.40 10.01
CA PRO A 24 -28.57 4.20 9.53
C PRO A 24 -27.48 3.90 10.56
N THR A 25 -27.64 2.79 11.28
CA THR A 25 -26.62 2.26 12.16
C THR A 25 -25.38 2.08 11.29
N ALA A 26 -24.32 2.83 11.61
CA ALA A 26 -23.00 2.56 11.07
C ALA A 26 -22.71 1.08 11.34
N GLN A 27 -22.64 0.30 10.27
CA GLN A 27 -22.18 -1.08 10.32
C GLN A 27 -20.85 -1.05 11.09
N ALA A 28 -20.75 -1.83 12.17
CA ALA A 28 -19.49 -1.98 12.90
C ALA A 28 -18.39 -2.24 11.86
N PRO A 29 -17.21 -1.56 11.94
CA PRO A 29 -16.14 -1.78 10.99
C PRO A 29 -15.86 -3.27 10.94
N GLY A 30 -16.16 -3.91 9.82
CA GLY A 30 -15.73 -5.29 9.61
C GLY A 30 -14.21 -5.27 9.68
N LEU A 31 -13.61 -6.09 10.55
CA LEU A 31 -12.17 -6.32 10.56
C LEU A 31 -11.76 -6.78 9.16
N GLY A 32 -11.29 -5.84 8.34
CA GLY A 32 -11.05 -6.07 6.92
C GLY A 32 -9.63 -6.52 6.64
N LEU A 33 -8.68 -6.11 7.49
CA LEU A 33 -7.25 -6.33 7.29
C LEU A 33 -6.73 -7.30 8.36
N GLN A 34 -6.40 -8.52 7.94
CA GLN A 34 -5.81 -9.52 8.83
C GLN A 34 -4.29 -9.48 8.71
N SER A 35 -3.59 -9.09 9.78
CA SER A 35 -2.13 -9.13 9.88
C SER A 35 -1.62 -10.56 9.74
N VAL A 36 -0.68 -10.74 8.83
CA VAL A 36 0.13 -11.95 8.68
C VAL A 36 1.46 -11.75 9.41
N GLY A 37 2.15 -10.64 9.19
CA GLY A 37 3.39 -10.32 9.92
C GLY A 37 4.24 -9.25 9.24
N LEU A 38 5.43 -8.98 9.76
CA LEU A 38 6.32 -7.95 9.22
C LEU A 38 7.41 -8.53 8.32
N VAL A 39 7.73 -7.79 7.26
CA VAL A 39 8.83 -8.11 6.34
C VAL A 39 9.64 -6.86 6.01
N GLU A 40 10.92 -7.05 5.71
CA GLU A 40 11.83 -6.03 5.23
C GLU A 40 12.29 -6.35 3.82
N LEU A 41 12.11 -5.39 2.91
CA LEU A 41 12.79 -5.34 1.64
C LEU A 41 14.15 -4.68 1.84
N SER A 42 15.22 -5.34 1.42
CA SER A 42 16.56 -4.75 1.28
C SER A 42 16.94 -4.69 -0.20
N VAL A 43 17.35 -3.52 -0.68
CA VAL A 43 17.85 -3.32 -2.05
C VAL A 43 19.24 -2.69 -1.99
N SER A 44 20.16 -3.16 -2.83
CA SER A 44 21.53 -2.64 -2.93
C SER A 44 22.04 -2.71 -4.38
N GLY A 45 23.18 -2.07 -4.65
CA GLY A 45 23.77 -2.09 -5.99
C GLY A 45 23.05 -1.19 -7.01
N LEU A 46 22.33 -0.15 -6.57
CA LEU A 46 21.53 0.72 -7.46
C LEU A 46 22.36 1.64 -8.37
N GLY A 47 23.68 1.71 -8.16
CA GLY A 47 24.61 2.56 -8.91
C GLY A 47 24.96 2.06 -10.32
N GLY A 48 24.08 1.27 -10.95
CA GLY A 48 24.29 0.67 -12.27
C GLY A 48 24.77 1.71 -13.28
N GLY A 49 26.05 1.63 -13.63
CA GLY A 49 26.74 2.59 -14.50
C GLY A 49 28.19 2.87 -14.10
N GLN A 50 28.57 2.70 -12.82
CA GLN A 50 29.94 3.03 -12.39
C GLN A 50 30.88 1.83 -12.19
N GLN A 51 30.42 0.60 -11.86
CA GLN A 51 31.34 -0.52 -11.57
C GLN A 51 30.81 -1.95 -11.85
N GLY A 52 29.83 -2.16 -12.74
CA GLY A 52 29.40 -3.53 -13.11
C GLY A 52 28.72 -4.35 -12.00
N VAL A 53 28.36 -3.73 -10.88
CA VAL A 53 27.58 -4.39 -9.81
C VAL A 53 26.11 -4.44 -10.23
N SER A 54 25.57 -5.65 -10.35
CA SER A 54 24.13 -5.86 -10.59
C SER A 54 23.34 -5.53 -9.31
N PRO A 55 22.19 -4.85 -9.43
CA PRO A 55 21.36 -4.57 -8.28
C PRO A 55 20.79 -5.87 -7.71
N VAL A 56 20.72 -5.97 -6.38
CA VAL A 56 20.21 -7.13 -5.67
C VAL A 56 19.12 -6.69 -4.70
N ALA A 57 18.05 -7.48 -4.61
CA ALA A 57 16.98 -7.28 -3.67
C ALA A 57 16.72 -8.57 -2.88
N ARG A 58 16.40 -8.42 -1.61
CA ARG A 58 16.01 -9.52 -0.71
C ARG A 58 14.80 -9.09 0.10
N LEU A 59 13.89 -10.01 0.35
CA LEU A 59 12.76 -9.79 1.24
C LEU A 59 12.81 -10.82 2.37
N THR A 60 12.79 -10.35 3.62
CA THR A 60 12.97 -11.20 4.81
C THR A 60 11.95 -10.87 5.87
N ALA A 61 11.50 -11.88 6.63
CA ALA A 61 10.68 -11.63 7.82
C ALA A 61 11.45 -10.77 8.83
N LEU A 62 10.74 -9.83 9.45
CA LEU A 62 11.25 -9.03 10.57
C LEU A 62 10.84 -9.71 11.87
N SER A 63 11.72 -10.55 12.41
CA SER A 63 11.53 -11.08 13.76
C SER A 63 11.62 -9.93 14.76
N GLY A 64 10.58 -9.71 15.57
CA GLY A 64 10.48 -8.65 16.58
C GLY A 64 11.53 -8.76 17.69
N GLN A 65 12.78 -8.39 17.39
CA GLN A 65 13.84 -8.22 18.39
C GLN A 65 13.65 -6.84 19.04
N GLY A 66 12.78 -6.76 20.06
CA GLY A 66 12.58 -5.51 20.79
C GLY A 66 11.60 -5.55 21.96
N ALA A 67 10.75 -6.57 22.06
CA ALA A 67 9.91 -6.77 23.24
C ALA A 67 10.04 -8.23 23.70
N LEU A 68 10.92 -8.48 24.67
CA LEU A 68 10.91 -9.70 25.47
C LEU A 68 9.63 -9.70 26.32
N GLY A 69 8.52 -10.06 25.69
CA GLY A 69 7.20 -10.23 26.29
C GLY A 69 6.40 -11.19 25.42
N SER A 70 6.55 -12.50 25.67
CA SER A 70 5.67 -13.59 25.20
C SER A 70 5.24 -13.65 23.72
N LEU A 71 5.90 -12.94 22.79
CA LEU A 71 5.53 -12.85 21.37
C LEU A 71 5.96 -14.07 20.51
N ALA A 72 6.26 -15.21 21.13
CA ALA A 72 6.91 -16.36 20.47
C ALA A 72 5.96 -17.41 19.85
N LEU A 73 4.67 -17.11 19.68
CA LEU A 73 3.74 -17.99 18.97
C LEU A 73 2.93 -17.16 17.95
N ALA A 74 3.31 -17.30 16.68
CA ALA A 74 2.65 -16.77 15.46
C ALA A 74 2.99 -15.33 15.03
N ASP A 75 4.25 -15.06 14.68
CA ASP A 75 4.49 -14.17 13.54
C ASP A 75 4.23 -14.98 12.26
N GLN A 76 3.08 -14.81 11.61
CA GLN A 76 2.75 -15.58 10.41
C GLN A 76 3.46 -15.04 9.16
N ALA A 77 4.23 -13.94 9.21
CA ALA A 77 5.09 -13.57 8.08
C ALA A 77 6.19 -14.62 7.85
N ASP A 78 6.60 -15.32 8.92
CA ASP A 78 7.48 -16.48 8.79
C ASP A 78 6.86 -17.59 7.95
N SER A 79 5.54 -17.56 7.69
CA SER A 79 4.80 -18.50 6.83
C SER A 79 4.63 -18.06 5.37
N LEU A 80 5.42 -17.07 4.95
CA LEU A 80 5.61 -16.72 3.54
C LEU A 80 7.09 -16.81 3.17
N GLN A 81 7.35 -17.40 2.00
CA GLN A 81 8.65 -17.42 1.37
C GLN A 81 8.67 -16.47 0.17
N PHE A 82 9.76 -15.73 0.05
CA PHE A 82 10.01 -14.81 -1.03
C PHE A 82 11.31 -15.19 -1.72
N ASP A 83 11.25 -15.34 -3.04
CA ASP A 83 12.42 -15.63 -3.84
C ASP A 83 12.60 -14.52 -4.89
N PRO A 84 13.76 -13.84 -4.92
CA PRO A 84 14.00 -12.76 -5.88
C PRO A 84 13.87 -13.27 -7.32
N LEU A 85 13.04 -12.62 -8.12
CA LEU A 85 12.87 -12.92 -9.54
C LEU A 85 13.68 -11.96 -10.41
N SER A 86 13.60 -10.67 -10.12
CA SER A 86 14.31 -9.64 -10.87
C SER A 86 14.45 -8.35 -10.09
N VAL A 87 15.47 -7.57 -10.46
CA VAL A 87 15.62 -6.18 -10.03
C VAL A 87 15.94 -5.35 -11.26
N SER A 88 15.18 -4.27 -11.45
CA SER A 88 15.34 -3.34 -12.56
C SER A 88 15.60 -1.94 -12.01
N VAL A 89 16.57 -1.26 -12.60
CA VAL A 89 16.93 0.10 -12.26
C VAL A 89 17.18 0.88 -13.54
N PHE A 90 16.55 2.03 -13.69
CA PHE A 90 16.86 2.96 -14.77
C PHE A 90 16.60 4.40 -14.34
N ASN A 91 17.31 5.32 -14.97
CA ASN A 91 17.22 6.74 -14.70
C ASN A 91 16.50 7.44 -15.87
N THR A 92 15.80 8.53 -15.58
CA THR A 92 15.27 9.46 -16.57
C THR A 92 15.39 10.90 -16.07
N GLY A 93 15.35 11.86 -16.99
CA GLY A 93 15.47 13.29 -16.69
C GLY A 93 16.85 13.72 -16.18
N THR A 94 16.92 14.93 -15.65
CA THR A 94 18.18 15.62 -15.31
C THR A 94 18.42 15.63 -13.80
N ARG A 95 19.63 15.26 -13.37
CA ARG A 95 20.05 15.28 -11.95
C ARG A 95 19.87 16.67 -11.33
N GLY A 96 19.35 16.73 -10.10
CA GLY A 96 19.08 17.99 -9.41
C GLY A 96 17.97 18.86 -10.04
N ALA A 97 17.37 18.42 -11.15
CA ALA A 97 16.36 19.15 -11.91
C ALA A 97 15.22 18.21 -12.33
N GLY A 98 14.63 17.50 -11.36
CA GLY A 98 13.48 16.60 -11.57
C GLY A 98 13.81 15.21 -12.11
N GLY A 99 15.09 14.87 -12.30
CA GLY A 99 15.54 13.54 -12.66
C GLY A 99 15.12 12.49 -11.64
N THR A 100 14.76 11.30 -12.12
CA THR A 100 14.22 10.21 -11.30
C THR A 100 14.90 8.90 -11.65
N ARG A 101 15.20 8.10 -10.63
CA ARG A 101 15.55 6.69 -10.73
C ARG A 101 14.34 5.85 -10.37
N TYR A 102 13.95 4.95 -11.26
CA TYR A 102 12.97 3.91 -10.96
C TYR A 102 13.72 2.68 -10.45
N VAL A 103 13.29 2.16 -9.31
CA VAL A 103 13.82 0.93 -8.73
C VAL A 103 12.65 -0.03 -8.56
N THR A 104 12.72 -1.15 -9.25
CA THR A 104 11.67 -2.18 -9.22
C THR A 104 12.30 -3.51 -8.80
N ALA A 105 11.71 -4.18 -7.82
CA ALA A 105 12.11 -5.52 -7.40
C ALA A 105 10.89 -6.44 -7.43
N THR A 106 11.01 -7.56 -8.15
CA THR A 106 9.96 -8.57 -8.26
C THR A 106 10.37 -9.83 -7.54
N PHE A 107 9.45 -10.41 -6.77
CA PHE A 107 9.66 -11.64 -6.02
C PHE A 107 8.61 -12.67 -6.39
N ARG A 108 9.01 -13.93 -6.46
CA ARG A 108 8.10 -15.07 -6.39
C ARG A 108 7.67 -15.27 -4.94
N VAL A 109 6.41 -15.59 -4.72
CA VAL A 109 5.82 -15.75 -3.38
C VAL A 109 5.25 -17.16 -3.22
N ARG A 110 5.58 -17.79 -2.10
CA ARG A 110 5.11 -19.13 -1.72
C ARG A 110 4.49 -19.10 -0.33
N ASN A 111 3.36 -19.79 -0.18
CA ASN A 111 2.60 -19.92 1.06
C ASN A 111 3.19 -21.04 1.94
N ALA A 112 4.38 -20.81 2.45
CA ALA A 112 5.13 -21.76 3.26
C ALA A 112 6.10 -21.00 4.16
N ASP A 113 6.52 -21.64 5.25
CA ASP A 113 7.48 -21.04 6.15
C ASP A 113 8.94 -21.14 5.70
N GLN A 114 9.84 -20.45 6.38
CA GLN A 114 11.28 -20.46 6.06
C GLN A 114 11.92 -21.86 6.20
N GLN A 115 11.30 -22.78 6.95
CA GLN A 115 11.70 -24.17 7.11
C GLN A 115 11.07 -25.10 6.04
N ASN A 116 10.43 -24.52 5.02
CA ASN A 116 9.73 -25.19 3.92
C ASN A 116 8.43 -25.90 4.30
N VAL A 117 7.89 -25.69 5.50
CA VAL A 117 6.59 -26.24 5.91
C VAL A 117 5.48 -25.44 5.24
N PRO A 118 4.65 -26.07 4.40
CA PRO A 118 3.63 -25.34 3.66
C PRO A 118 2.41 -25.03 4.52
N VAL A 119 1.77 -23.89 4.27
CA VAL A 119 0.58 -23.45 5.02
C VAL A 119 -0.66 -24.16 4.50
N ALA A 120 -1.39 -24.84 5.38
CA ALA A 120 -2.53 -25.69 5.02
C ALA A 120 -3.77 -24.96 4.47
N ARG A 121 -3.85 -23.64 4.65
CA ARG A 121 -4.94 -22.81 4.11
C ARG A 121 -4.45 -21.93 2.96
N SER A 122 -5.34 -21.63 2.02
CA SER A 122 -5.07 -20.60 1.03
C SER A 122 -5.08 -19.22 1.70
N ARG A 123 -4.36 -18.28 1.09
CA ARG A 123 -4.36 -16.87 1.48
C ARG A 123 -4.95 -16.06 0.35
N LYS A 124 -5.77 -15.06 0.68
CA LYS A 124 -6.46 -14.23 -0.32
C LYS A 124 -6.06 -12.78 -0.19
N ASN A 125 -5.89 -12.14 -1.34
CA ASN A 125 -5.68 -10.70 -1.49
C ASN A 125 -4.58 -10.19 -0.54
N LEU A 126 -3.42 -10.85 -0.61
CA LEU A 126 -2.27 -10.51 0.21
C LEU A 126 -1.68 -9.18 -0.25
N THR A 127 -1.47 -8.26 0.67
CA THR A 127 -0.83 -6.96 0.40
C THR A 127 0.34 -6.74 1.35
N LEU A 128 1.47 -6.28 0.82
CA LEU A 128 2.62 -5.77 1.57
C LEU A 128 2.37 -4.28 1.80
N LEU A 129 1.72 -3.94 2.91
CA LEU A 129 1.34 -2.57 3.27
C LEU A 129 2.53 -1.84 3.88
N ALA A 130 2.85 -0.65 3.38
CA ALA A 130 4.03 0.09 3.82
C ALA A 130 3.85 0.61 5.25
N VAL A 131 4.85 0.40 6.10
CA VAL A 131 4.78 0.76 7.52
C VAL A 131 6.10 1.36 8.01
N PRO A 132 6.08 2.48 8.76
CA PRO A 132 7.20 2.86 9.58
C PRO A 132 7.29 1.98 10.84
N VAL A 133 8.52 1.58 11.18
CA VAL A 133 8.87 0.95 12.45
C VAL A 133 9.71 1.93 13.29
N ALA A 134 10.15 1.51 14.48
CA ALA A 134 10.80 2.40 15.45
C ALA A 134 12.05 3.12 14.91
N ASP A 135 12.83 2.48 14.05
CA ASP A 135 14.05 3.00 13.43
C ASP A 135 13.87 3.42 11.96
N SER A 136 12.62 3.66 11.55
CA SER A 136 12.34 4.24 10.23
C SER A 136 12.82 5.69 10.11
N LEU A 137 13.42 6.03 8.97
CA LEU A 137 13.87 7.37 8.62
C LEU A 137 12.68 8.29 8.41
N GLY A 138 12.55 9.29 9.30
CA GLY A 138 11.56 10.35 9.17
C GLY A 138 10.12 9.83 9.01
N THR A 139 9.78 8.77 9.76
CA THR A 139 8.45 8.10 9.76
C THR A 139 7.98 7.62 8.38
N THR A 140 8.92 7.37 7.46
CA THR A 140 8.67 6.69 6.18
C THR A 140 8.73 5.17 6.36
N ALA A 141 8.38 4.41 5.32
CA ALA A 141 8.65 2.97 5.31
C ALA A 141 10.16 2.64 5.23
N PHE A 142 11.03 3.61 4.94
CA PHE A 142 12.47 3.39 4.78
C PHE A 142 13.19 3.37 6.14
N ARG A 143 14.05 2.38 6.41
CA ARG A 143 14.81 2.25 7.67
C ARG A 143 16.28 2.65 7.57
N ALA A 144 16.90 2.36 6.44
CA ALA A 144 18.28 2.71 6.16
C ALA A 144 18.38 3.05 4.69
N VAL A 145 18.86 4.23 4.35
CA VAL A 145 19.14 4.64 2.97
C VAL A 145 20.58 5.11 2.97
N THR A 146 21.44 4.53 2.13
CA THR A 146 22.86 4.85 2.09
C THR A 146 23.30 5.22 0.69
N THR A 147 24.27 6.13 0.60
CA THR A 147 24.97 6.43 -0.64
C THR A 147 25.93 5.29 -1.01
N PHE A 148 26.55 5.37 -2.20
CA PHE A 148 27.57 4.39 -2.62
C PHE A 148 28.75 4.31 -1.64
N GLY A 149 29.14 5.44 -1.04
CA GLY A 149 30.19 5.49 -0.02
C GLY A 149 29.77 4.97 1.35
N GLY A 150 28.54 4.45 1.49
CA GLY A 150 28.01 3.94 2.74
C GLY A 150 27.51 5.01 3.72
N SER A 151 27.60 6.30 3.37
CA SER A 151 27.08 7.38 4.20
C SER A 151 25.55 7.33 4.25
N ALA A 152 24.97 7.57 5.42
CA ALA A 152 23.54 7.68 5.56
C ALA A 152 22.99 8.88 4.74
N VAL A 153 21.89 8.64 4.04
CA VAL A 153 21.13 9.67 3.33
C VAL A 153 20.18 10.35 4.33
N ALA A 154 20.02 11.67 4.21
CA ALA A 154 19.13 12.45 5.08
C ALA A 154 17.68 11.97 4.98
N SER A 155 16.94 12.02 6.11
CA SER A 155 15.53 11.62 6.15
C SER A 155 14.64 12.45 5.23
N SER A 156 15.01 13.70 4.95
CA SER A 156 14.33 14.56 3.98
C SER A 156 14.37 13.98 2.56
N VAL A 157 15.45 13.30 2.17
CA VAL A 157 15.54 12.62 0.88
C VAL A 157 14.67 11.36 0.88
N ALA A 158 14.69 10.55 1.95
CA ALA A 158 13.82 9.39 2.08
C ALA A 158 12.33 9.74 1.94
N LYS A 159 11.91 10.89 2.49
CA LYS A 159 10.53 11.43 2.37
C LYS A 159 10.12 11.79 0.93
N THR A 160 11.08 11.96 0.03
CA THR A 160 10.82 12.26 -1.40
C THR A 160 10.86 11.01 -2.28
N MET A 161 11.16 9.84 -1.72
CA MET A 161 11.06 8.56 -2.40
C MET A 161 9.60 8.10 -2.38
N LEU A 162 8.99 7.92 -3.56
CA LEU A 162 7.55 7.68 -3.68
C LEU A 162 7.25 6.30 -4.28
N PRO A 163 6.20 5.61 -3.85
CA PRO A 163 5.76 4.37 -4.47
C PRO A 163 5.16 4.63 -5.86
N THR A 164 5.22 3.63 -6.74
CA THR A 164 4.63 3.66 -8.09
C THR A 164 4.33 2.24 -8.54
N HIS A 165 3.64 2.06 -9.66
CA HIS A 165 3.64 0.76 -10.35
C HIS A 165 5.04 0.42 -10.87
N ALA A 166 5.27 -0.84 -11.24
CA ALA A 166 6.50 -1.21 -11.93
C ALA A 166 6.65 -0.43 -13.24
N MET A 167 7.80 0.18 -13.44
CA MET A 167 8.11 0.91 -14.66
C MET A 167 9.25 0.20 -15.39
N ARG A 168 9.29 0.36 -16.71
CA ARG A 168 10.43 -0.02 -17.55
C ARG A 168 10.80 1.14 -18.45
N TYR A 169 12.05 1.17 -18.89
CA TYR A 169 12.48 2.12 -19.90
C TYR A 169 12.03 1.63 -21.28
N ASP A 170 11.34 2.48 -22.04
CA ASP A 170 11.09 2.27 -23.46
C ASP A 170 12.19 2.98 -24.27
N PRO A 171 13.14 2.25 -24.86
CA PRO A 171 14.25 2.85 -25.60
C PRO A 171 13.79 3.49 -26.92
N LEU A 172 12.67 3.05 -27.50
CA LEU A 172 12.15 3.62 -28.74
C LEU A 172 11.45 4.96 -28.48
N GLY A 173 10.67 5.03 -27.40
CA GLY A 173 9.99 6.25 -26.97
C GLY A 173 10.83 7.17 -26.08
N GLY A 174 12.02 6.74 -25.65
CA GLY A 174 12.92 7.50 -24.78
C GLY A 174 12.35 7.83 -23.40
N ARG A 175 11.38 7.04 -22.90
CA ARG A 175 10.57 7.42 -21.72
C ARG A 175 10.25 6.22 -20.81
N PRO A 176 9.96 6.46 -19.51
CA PRO A 176 9.38 5.44 -18.66
C PRO A 176 7.99 5.05 -19.15
N VAL A 177 7.69 3.75 -19.17
CA VAL A 177 6.36 3.19 -19.42
C VAL A 177 6.05 2.13 -18.37
N LEU A 178 4.77 1.78 -18.19
CA LEU A 178 4.42 0.67 -17.31
C LEU A 178 5.10 -0.63 -17.74
N SER A 179 5.55 -1.40 -16.75
CA SER A 179 6.00 -2.76 -16.95
C SER A 179 4.79 -3.70 -16.85
N PRO A 180 4.41 -4.37 -17.96
CA PRO A 180 3.23 -5.23 -17.97
C PRO A 180 3.27 -6.29 -16.86
N GLY A 181 2.19 -6.40 -16.11
CA GLY A 181 2.06 -7.36 -15.01
C GLY A 181 2.79 -6.95 -13.72
N GLY A 182 3.31 -5.74 -13.63
CA GLY A 182 3.87 -5.16 -12.41
C GLY A 182 3.03 -4.01 -11.85
N GLU A 183 1.74 -3.95 -12.19
CA GLU A 183 0.75 -3.00 -11.69
C GLU A 183 0.25 -3.37 -10.28
N ASP A 184 1.19 -3.59 -9.36
CA ASP A 184 0.95 -4.15 -8.03
C ASP A 184 0.73 -3.09 -6.95
N LEU A 185 0.97 -1.79 -7.24
CA LEU A 185 0.68 -0.72 -6.28
C LEU A 185 -0.81 -0.73 -5.93
N GLN A 186 -1.09 -0.69 -4.63
CA GLN A 186 -2.42 -0.54 -4.10
C GLN A 186 -2.44 0.61 -3.10
N VAL A 187 -3.38 1.52 -3.29
CA VAL A 187 -3.62 2.62 -2.35
C VAL A 187 -4.88 2.36 -1.53
N TYR A 188 -4.91 2.98 -0.37
CA TYR A 188 -5.98 2.92 0.61
C TYR A 188 -6.40 4.33 0.97
N THR A 189 -7.58 4.49 1.56
CA THR A 189 -7.92 5.72 2.28
C THR A 189 -7.29 5.67 3.68
N GLU A 190 -7.09 6.82 4.32
CA GLU A 190 -6.64 6.85 5.72
C GLU A 190 -7.61 6.10 6.65
N ASN A 191 -8.91 6.11 6.33
CA ASN A 191 -9.92 5.36 7.06
C ASN A 191 -9.77 3.85 6.91
N ASP A 192 -9.37 3.35 5.74
CA ASP A 192 -9.19 1.90 5.52
C ASP A 192 -8.06 1.36 6.40
N VAL A 193 -7.02 2.17 6.66
CA VAL A 193 -5.84 1.76 7.42
C VAL A 193 -5.88 2.16 8.89
N LEU A 194 -7.03 2.54 9.46
CA LEU A 194 -7.14 2.80 10.90
C LEU A 194 -6.92 1.52 11.72
N PRO A 195 -6.39 1.62 12.97
CA PRO A 195 -6.14 0.45 13.82
C PRO A 195 -7.37 -0.46 14.01
N ALA A 196 -8.57 0.14 14.07
CA ALA A 196 -9.83 -0.57 14.25
C ALA A 196 -10.17 -1.57 13.13
N ASN A 197 -9.54 -1.44 11.95
CA ASN A 197 -9.76 -2.34 10.83
C ASN A 197 -8.77 -3.52 10.80
N PHE A 198 -7.77 -3.51 11.68
CA PHE A 198 -6.79 -4.58 11.76
C PHE A 198 -7.21 -5.64 12.77
N SER A 199 -6.99 -6.89 12.38
CA SER A 199 -7.03 -8.03 13.28
C SER A 199 -5.75 -8.86 13.20
N ARG A 200 -5.44 -9.58 14.26
CA ARG A 200 -4.41 -10.62 14.29
C ARG A 200 -5.05 -11.86 14.90
N ASN A 201 -4.99 -12.99 14.18
CA ASN A 201 -5.63 -14.25 14.59
C ASN A 201 -7.12 -14.11 14.94
N GLY A 202 -7.85 -13.25 14.20
CA GLY A 202 -9.28 -13.01 14.41
C GLY A 202 -9.64 -12.05 15.55
N ALA A 203 -8.65 -11.54 16.30
CA ALA A 203 -8.87 -10.55 17.35
C ALA A 203 -8.45 -9.14 16.88
N PRO A 204 -9.16 -8.06 17.26
CA PRO A 204 -8.72 -6.68 17.03
C PRO A 204 -7.30 -6.43 17.57
N THR A 205 -6.54 -5.54 16.93
CA THR A 205 -5.16 -5.24 17.32
C THR A 205 -4.86 -3.73 17.28
N SER A 206 -3.70 -3.34 17.78
CA SER A 206 -3.18 -1.97 17.69
C SER A 206 -1.90 -1.94 16.84
N TYR A 207 -1.49 -0.75 16.39
CA TYR A 207 -0.21 -0.58 15.69
C TYR A 207 0.99 -1.04 16.52
N ALA A 208 1.01 -0.71 17.82
CA ALA A 208 2.08 -1.14 18.72
C ALA A 208 2.16 -2.68 18.82
N ALA A 209 1.00 -3.37 18.92
CA ALA A 209 0.94 -4.83 18.92
C ALA A 209 1.35 -5.45 17.57
N LEU A 210 1.22 -4.68 16.48
CA LEU A 210 1.72 -5.03 15.16
C LEU A 210 3.21 -4.72 14.96
N GLY A 211 3.88 -4.09 15.93
CA GLY A 211 5.29 -3.71 15.84
C GLY A 211 5.57 -2.48 14.96
N VAL A 212 4.56 -1.65 14.69
CA VAL A 212 4.66 -0.49 13.80
C VAL A 212 4.27 0.79 14.53
N THR A 213 4.78 1.94 14.07
CA THR A 213 4.43 3.24 14.67
C THR A 213 3.15 3.82 14.07
N THR A 214 2.91 3.53 12.79
CA THR A 214 1.67 3.81 12.07
C THR A 214 1.60 2.93 10.82
N VAL A 215 0.55 3.09 10.03
CA VAL A 215 0.40 2.45 8.72
C VAL A 215 0.30 3.55 7.66
N LEU A 216 0.99 3.37 6.54
CA LEU A 216 0.90 4.26 5.38
C LEU A 216 -0.13 3.68 4.40
N PRO A 217 -1.03 4.49 3.83
CA PRO A 217 -2.14 4.02 2.98
C PRO A 217 -1.70 3.60 1.56
N TYR A 218 -0.59 2.88 1.44
CA TYR A 218 -0.13 2.26 0.20
C TYR A 218 0.63 0.95 0.45
N GLY A 219 0.61 0.06 -0.52
CA GLY A 219 1.32 -1.21 -0.48
C GLY A 219 1.41 -1.87 -1.84
N PHE A 220 1.87 -3.13 -1.85
CA PHE A 220 2.02 -3.92 -3.08
C PHE A 220 1.32 -5.27 -2.95
N VAL A 221 0.45 -5.59 -3.91
CA VAL A 221 -0.43 -6.75 -3.81
C VAL A 221 0.19 -7.97 -4.48
N VAL A 222 0.12 -9.11 -3.81
CA VAL A 222 0.52 -10.40 -4.36
C VAL A 222 -0.55 -10.89 -5.34
N HIS A 223 -0.12 -11.44 -6.47
CA HIS A 223 -1.00 -12.13 -7.41
C HIS A 223 -0.30 -13.31 -8.06
N THR A 224 -1.07 -14.25 -8.60
CA THR A 224 -0.53 -15.31 -9.45
C THR A 224 -0.14 -14.76 -10.83
N PRO A 225 0.75 -15.41 -11.60
CA PRO A 225 1.04 -14.99 -12.97
C PRO A 225 -0.21 -14.81 -13.86
N GLY A 226 -1.27 -15.58 -13.61
CA GLY A 226 -2.57 -15.44 -14.29
C GLY A 226 -3.50 -14.35 -13.73
N GLY A 227 -3.04 -13.55 -12.77
CA GLY A 227 -3.77 -12.42 -12.19
C GLY A 227 -4.59 -12.72 -10.92
N SER A 228 -4.86 -14.00 -10.61
CA SER A 228 -5.63 -14.36 -9.40
C SER A 228 -5.00 -13.83 -8.12
N ARG A 229 -5.84 -13.33 -7.19
CA ARG A 229 -5.44 -12.86 -5.84
C ARG A 229 -5.44 -13.96 -4.78
N THR A 230 -5.57 -15.23 -5.17
CA THR A 230 -5.50 -16.37 -4.23
C THR A 230 -4.17 -17.08 -4.34
N LEU A 231 -3.44 -17.13 -3.22
CA LEU A 231 -2.24 -17.95 -3.07
C LEU A 231 -2.65 -19.34 -2.54
N PRO A 232 -2.32 -20.43 -3.23
CA PRO A 232 -2.83 -21.77 -2.89
C PRO A 232 -2.32 -22.27 -1.54
N ALA A 233 -3.12 -23.16 -0.94
CA ALA A 233 -2.74 -23.93 0.23
C ALA A 233 -1.67 -24.98 -0.13
N SER A 234 -0.90 -25.38 0.87
CA SER A 234 -0.03 -26.56 0.83
C SER A 234 0.90 -26.64 -0.40
N PRO A 235 1.59 -25.56 -0.84
CA PRO A 235 2.45 -25.64 -2.01
C PRO A 235 3.63 -26.59 -1.78
N ALA A 236 3.95 -27.40 -2.79
CA ALA A 236 5.17 -28.21 -2.77
C ALA A 236 6.43 -27.34 -2.59
N ALA A 237 7.51 -27.94 -2.07
CA ALA A 237 8.78 -27.24 -1.88
C ALA A 237 9.29 -26.64 -3.19
N GLY A 238 9.77 -25.38 -3.15
CA GLY A 238 10.25 -24.66 -4.33
C GLY A 238 9.18 -24.25 -5.35
N VAL A 239 7.89 -24.55 -5.11
CA VAL A 239 6.80 -24.15 -6.00
C VAL A 239 6.21 -22.82 -5.53
N TYR A 240 6.52 -21.76 -6.28
CA TYR A 240 6.01 -20.41 -6.02
C TYR A 240 4.87 -20.11 -6.99
N SER A 241 3.68 -19.90 -6.44
CA SER A 241 2.47 -19.61 -7.23
C SER A 241 2.11 -18.14 -7.27
N GLY A 242 2.68 -17.33 -6.38
CA GLY A 242 2.47 -15.89 -6.33
C GLY A 242 3.66 -15.09 -6.86
N ARG A 243 3.40 -13.82 -7.10
CA ARG A 243 4.36 -12.79 -7.47
C ARG A 243 3.94 -11.48 -6.81
N VAL A 244 4.92 -10.68 -6.43
CA VAL A 244 4.73 -9.28 -6.04
C VAL A 244 5.85 -8.44 -6.61
N THR A 245 5.51 -7.26 -7.12
CA THR A 245 6.45 -6.29 -7.66
C THR A 245 6.40 -5.01 -6.84
N LEU A 246 7.49 -4.71 -6.15
CA LEU A 246 7.66 -3.49 -5.37
C LEU A 246 8.41 -2.47 -6.23
N SER A 247 7.89 -1.24 -6.32
CA SER A 247 8.47 -0.22 -7.18
C SER A 247 8.44 1.16 -6.52
N VAL A 248 9.58 1.84 -6.58
CA VAL A 248 9.76 3.18 -6.00
C VAL A 248 10.46 4.12 -6.98
N LYS A 249 10.07 5.40 -6.92
CA LYS A 249 10.69 6.53 -7.60
C LYS A 249 11.62 7.23 -6.62
N VAL A 250 12.88 7.33 -7.00
CA VAL A 250 13.94 7.93 -6.20
C VAL A 250 14.44 9.18 -6.93
N PRO A 251 14.27 10.38 -6.38
CA PRO A 251 14.80 11.59 -7.01
C PRO A 251 16.32 11.51 -7.15
N LEU A 252 16.83 11.83 -8.34
CA LEU A 252 18.26 11.92 -8.59
C LEU A 252 18.82 13.17 -7.91
N GLN A 253 19.81 12.98 -7.05
CA GLN A 253 20.46 14.08 -6.36
C GLN A 253 21.37 14.84 -7.33
N ALA A 254 21.72 16.08 -6.96
CA ALA A 254 22.57 16.94 -7.78
C ALA A 254 23.91 16.27 -8.10
N ALA A 255 24.54 15.62 -7.10
CA ALA A 255 25.75 14.83 -7.29
C ALA A 255 25.45 13.31 -7.24
N PRO A 256 26.02 12.48 -8.15
CA PRO A 256 25.85 11.03 -8.11
C PRO A 256 26.26 10.37 -6.78
N SER A 257 27.26 10.93 -6.09
CA SER A 257 27.73 10.46 -4.79
C SER A 257 26.70 10.62 -3.66
N GLN A 258 25.67 11.44 -3.87
CA GLN A 258 24.59 11.68 -2.93
C GLN A 258 23.37 10.80 -3.21
N ASP A 259 23.32 10.13 -4.37
CA ASP A 259 22.18 9.28 -4.70
C ASP A 259 22.04 8.12 -3.71
N PRO A 260 20.79 7.75 -3.34
CA PRO A 260 20.53 6.46 -2.73
C PRO A 260 21.09 5.32 -3.58
N TRP A 261 21.96 4.51 -2.96
CA TRP A 261 22.60 3.35 -3.56
C TRP A 261 22.07 2.04 -2.98
N ALA A 262 21.73 2.03 -1.70
CA ALA A 262 21.02 0.95 -1.05
C ALA A 262 19.94 1.51 -0.14
N PHE A 263 18.86 0.75 0.03
CA PHE A 263 17.84 1.08 1.01
C PHE A 263 17.16 -0.15 1.60
N ARG A 264 16.54 0.02 2.76
CA ARG A 264 15.66 -0.96 3.39
C ARG A 264 14.28 -0.36 3.60
N MET A 265 13.22 -1.13 3.33
CA MET A 265 11.82 -0.74 3.54
C MET A 265 11.08 -1.80 4.36
N SER A 266 10.19 -1.36 5.26
CA SER A 266 9.34 -2.25 6.04
C SER A 266 7.92 -2.32 5.52
N PHE A 267 7.36 -3.52 5.54
CA PHE A 267 5.98 -3.79 5.16
C PHE A 267 5.31 -4.69 6.19
N LEU A 268 4.05 -4.39 6.48
CA LEU A 268 3.12 -5.28 7.14
C LEU A 268 2.38 -6.09 6.08
N VAL A 269 2.58 -7.40 6.09
CA VAL A 269 1.81 -8.31 5.24
C VAL A 269 0.43 -8.49 5.83
N ILE A 270 -0.60 -8.28 5.02
CA ILE A 270 -2.01 -8.42 5.40
C ILE A 270 -2.76 -9.29 4.39
N GLU A 271 -3.81 -9.98 4.85
CA GLU A 271 -4.90 -10.45 4.00
C GLU A 271 -6.05 -9.44 4.09
N ASP A 272 -6.52 -8.98 2.94
CA ASP A 272 -7.56 -7.95 2.84
C ASP A 272 -8.86 -8.56 2.31
N SER A 273 -9.96 -8.42 3.04
CA SER A 273 -11.26 -8.94 2.62
C SER A 273 -11.85 -8.21 1.40
N VAL A 274 -11.36 -7.02 1.08
CA VAL A 274 -11.80 -6.18 -0.04
C VAL A 274 -10.77 -6.23 -1.16
N THR A 275 -11.13 -6.89 -2.27
CA THR A 275 -10.28 -6.87 -3.46
C THR A 275 -10.44 -5.55 -4.19
N ALA A 276 -9.34 -4.80 -4.28
CA ALA A 276 -9.28 -3.53 -4.96
C ALA A 276 -8.17 -3.50 -6.02
N VAL A 277 -8.32 -2.59 -6.98
CA VAL A 277 -7.30 -2.27 -7.98
C VAL A 277 -7.06 -0.77 -7.97
N THR A 278 -5.80 -0.36 -8.10
CA THR A 278 -5.43 1.06 -8.15
C THR A 278 -4.95 1.45 -9.54
N GLN A 279 -5.38 2.63 -9.99
CA GLN A 279 -4.74 3.37 -11.07
C GLN A 279 -3.67 4.30 -10.49
N SER A 280 -2.39 4.02 -10.78
CA SER A 280 -1.28 4.87 -10.34
C SER A 280 -1.21 6.19 -11.11
N LEU A 281 -0.45 7.17 -10.61
CA LEU A 281 -0.22 8.44 -11.30
C LEU A 281 0.44 8.22 -12.68
N GLU A 282 1.35 7.25 -12.79
CA GLU A 282 2.02 6.90 -14.05
C GLU A 282 1.11 6.20 -15.05
N GLU A 283 0.02 5.58 -14.58
CA GLU A 283 -0.97 4.87 -15.41
C GLU A 283 -2.09 5.80 -15.91
N GLN A 284 -2.38 6.90 -15.21
CA GLN A 284 -3.41 7.87 -15.60
C GLN A 284 -3.32 8.44 -17.03
N PRO A 285 -2.14 8.78 -17.58
CA PRO A 285 -2.05 9.29 -18.94
C PRO A 285 -2.23 8.21 -20.01
N LEU A 286 -2.40 6.94 -19.62
CA LEU A 286 -2.59 5.80 -20.50
C LEU A 286 -4.08 5.47 -20.66
N ASP A 287 -4.37 4.42 -21.41
CA ASP A 287 -5.74 3.95 -21.61
C ASP A 287 -6.33 3.32 -20.32
N ASN A 288 -7.48 3.85 -19.89
CA ASN A 288 -8.24 3.38 -18.74
C ASN A 288 -8.77 1.94 -18.93
N ALA A 289 -8.91 1.44 -20.17
CA ALA A 289 -9.43 0.10 -20.43
C ALA A 289 -8.57 -1.01 -19.81
N ALA A 290 -7.26 -0.80 -19.71
CA ALA A 290 -6.34 -1.75 -19.08
C ALA A 290 -6.61 -1.88 -17.56
N VAL A 291 -6.91 -0.76 -16.89
CA VAL A 291 -7.27 -0.74 -15.46
C VAL A 291 -8.57 -1.50 -15.24
N GLY A 292 -9.59 -1.24 -16.07
CA GLY A 292 -10.88 -1.93 -16.01
C GLY A 292 -10.74 -3.43 -16.26
N THR A 293 -9.94 -3.83 -17.25
CA THR A 293 -9.65 -5.25 -17.53
C THR A 293 -8.99 -5.94 -16.35
N ARG A 294 -8.00 -5.28 -15.72
CA ARG A 294 -7.33 -5.79 -14.52
C ARG A 294 -8.30 -5.93 -13.34
N ALA A 295 -9.16 -4.92 -13.11
CA ALA A 295 -10.20 -4.98 -12.07
C ALA A 295 -11.19 -6.13 -12.29
N GLY A 296 -11.64 -6.34 -13.53
CA GLY A 296 -12.54 -7.44 -13.88
C GLY A 296 -11.89 -8.82 -13.70
N ALA A 297 -10.63 -8.96 -14.13
CA ALA A 297 -9.88 -10.22 -14.03
C ALA A 297 -9.70 -10.72 -12.59
N VAL A 298 -9.62 -9.80 -11.62
CA VAL A 298 -9.46 -10.14 -10.19
C VAL A 298 -10.77 -10.09 -9.40
N GLY A 299 -11.89 -9.73 -10.04
CA GLY A 299 -13.18 -9.55 -9.36
C GLY A 299 -13.15 -8.42 -8.33
N ALA A 300 -12.47 -7.30 -8.65
CA ALA A 300 -12.36 -6.18 -7.72
C ALA A 300 -13.72 -5.53 -7.44
N SER A 301 -14.02 -5.26 -6.17
CA SER A 301 -15.19 -4.49 -5.76
C SER A 301 -14.93 -2.98 -5.74
N ILE A 302 -13.65 -2.59 -5.66
CA ILE A 302 -13.22 -1.19 -5.64
C ILE A 302 -12.11 -0.95 -6.67
N LEU A 303 -12.26 0.11 -7.43
CA LEU A 303 -11.21 0.68 -8.28
C LEU A 303 -10.81 2.03 -7.69
N ASN A 304 -9.64 2.07 -7.03
CA ASN A 304 -9.08 3.28 -6.46
C ASN A 304 -8.43 4.11 -7.56
N VAL A 305 -8.84 5.37 -7.67
CA VAL A 305 -8.25 6.35 -8.57
C VAL A 305 -7.65 7.51 -7.78
N LEU A 306 -6.53 8.02 -8.26
CA LEU A 306 -5.89 9.21 -7.68
C LEU A 306 -6.40 10.49 -8.36
N PRO A 307 -6.22 11.68 -7.76
CA PRO A 307 -6.46 12.97 -8.41
C PRO A 307 -5.82 13.02 -9.82
N GLY A 308 -6.53 13.62 -10.77
CA GLY A 308 -6.12 13.65 -12.19
C GLY A 308 -6.72 12.54 -13.06
N SER A 309 -7.16 11.42 -12.45
CA SER A 309 -7.78 10.34 -13.22
C SER A 309 -9.09 10.76 -13.89
N THR A 310 -9.23 10.41 -15.17
CA THR A 310 -10.43 10.52 -16.00
C THR A 310 -11.33 9.28 -15.93
N LEU A 311 -10.90 8.23 -15.23
CA LEU A 311 -11.67 6.99 -15.08
C LEU A 311 -12.87 7.25 -14.16
N SER A 312 -14.07 7.16 -14.73
CA SER A 312 -15.34 7.45 -14.05
C SER A 312 -16.19 6.21 -13.76
N ALA A 313 -15.90 5.08 -14.41
CA ALA A 313 -16.60 3.82 -14.23
C ALA A 313 -15.64 2.63 -14.26
N GLY A 314 -15.97 1.60 -13.47
CA GLY A 314 -15.30 0.30 -13.51
C GLY A 314 -16.17 -0.76 -14.20
N PRO A 315 -15.70 -2.01 -14.24
CA PRO A 315 -16.51 -3.16 -14.64
C PRO A 315 -17.78 -3.32 -13.77
N THR A 316 -18.74 -4.11 -14.23
CA THR A 316 -19.94 -4.43 -13.46
C THR A 316 -19.60 -4.99 -12.07
N GLY A 317 -20.18 -4.41 -11.02
CA GLY A 317 -19.90 -4.80 -9.63
C GLY A 317 -18.70 -4.09 -8.99
N THR A 318 -17.98 -3.26 -9.73
CA THR A 318 -16.85 -2.46 -9.23
C THR A 318 -17.25 -1.00 -9.04
N SER A 319 -17.05 -0.49 -7.83
CA SER A 319 -17.20 0.94 -7.53
C SER A 319 -15.90 1.70 -7.77
N VAL A 320 -15.97 2.90 -8.35
CA VAL A 320 -14.79 3.78 -8.48
C VAL A 320 -14.71 4.66 -7.26
N ARG A 321 -13.56 4.65 -6.57
CA ARG A 321 -13.31 5.44 -5.37
C ARG A 321 -12.11 6.35 -5.58
N ARG A 322 -12.33 7.67 -5.48
CA ARG A 322 -11.23 8.63 -5.55
C ARG A 322 -10.54 8.73 -4.19
N VAL A 323 -9.24 8.51 -4.17
CA VAL A 323 -8.41 8.60 -2.97
C VAL A 323 -7.62 9.92 -3.02
N CYS A 324 -8.11 10.92 -2.29
CA CYS A 324 -7.59 12.29 -2.31
C CYS A 324 -6.24 12.45 -1.60
N GLN A 325 -5.97 11.57 -0.63
CA GLN A 325 -4.80 11.64 0.22
C GLN A 325 -4.16 10.26 0.33
N VAL A 326 -2.88 10.19 0.00
CA VAL A 326 -2.06 8.99 0.18
C VAL A 326 -0.76 9.41 0.84
N ARG A 327 -0.70 9.26 2.16
CA ARG A 327 0.46 9.61 2.98
C ARG A 327 1.62 8.65 2.74
N THR A 328 2.84 9.18 2.66
CA THR A 328 4.09 8.43 2.49
C THR A 328 5.06 8.57 3.67
N ALA A 329 4.82 9.55 4.56
CA ALA A 329 5.51 9.72 5.82
C ALA A 329 4.66 10.53 6.81
N GLY A 330 5.01 10.50 8.10
CA GLY A 330 4.27 11.17 9.17
C GLY A 330 3.12 10.33 9.73
N ALA A 331 2.51 10.76 10.83
CA ALA A 331 1.25 10.19 11.32
C ALA A 331 0.04 10.87 10.65
N ILE A 332 -1.17 10.32 10.82
CA ILE A 332 -2.39 10.97 10.36
C ILE A 332 -2.52 12.33 11.07
N GLY A 333 -2.72 13.40 10.29
CA GLY A 333 -2.85 14.78 10.80
C GLY A 333 -1.54 15.44 11.22
N ASP A 334 -0.39 14.78 11.02
CA ASP A 334 0.92 15.38 11.30
C ASP A 334 1.24 16.50 10.30
N ALA A 335 1.59 17.69 10.80
CA ALA A 335 1.99 18.82 9.97
C ALA A 335 3.25 18.54 9.14
N GLY A 336 4.10 17.61 9.57
CA GLY A 336 5.30 17.16 8.86
C GLY A 336 5.08 15.95 7.95
N ALA A 337 3.83 15.53 7.72
CA ALA A 337 3.49 14.43 6.84
C ALA A 337 3.80 14.76 5.38
N THR A 338 4.22 13.73 4.64
CA THR A 338 4.43 13.82 3.19
C THR A 338 3.48 12.88 2.47
N TYR A 339 3.22 13.15 1.20
CA TYR A 339 2.14 12.51 0.46
C TYR A 339 2.55 12.22 -0.97
N LEU A 340 2.03 11.12 -1.51
CA LEU A 340 1.98 10.86 -2.95
C LEU A 340 0.96 11.79 -3.62
N VAL A 341 -0.22 11.96 -2.99
CA VAL A 341 -1.26 12.94 -3.33
C VAL A 341 -1.88 13.50 -2.06
N ASN A 342 -2.24 14.78 -2.03
CA ASN A 342 -2.78 15.45 -0.83
C ASN A 342 -3.92 16.44 -1.12
N SER A 343 -4.68 16.23 -2.18
CA SER A 343 -5.80 17.10 -2.53
C SER A 343 -6.82 16.32 -3.34
N CYS A 344 -8.08 16.74 -3.25
CA CYS A 344 -9.06 16.41 -4.27
C CYS A 344 -9.45 17.69 -5.02
N PRO A 345 -9.71 17.59 -6.33
CA PRO A 345 -10.46 18.62 -7.03
C PRO A 345 -11.89 18.72 -6.49
#